data_AF-A0A842VFH1-F1
#
_entry.id   AF-A0A842VFH1-F1
#
_cell.length_a   1.000
_cell.length_b   1.000
_cell.length_c   1.000
_cell.angle_alpha   90.00
_cell.angle_beta   90.00
_cell.angle_gamma   90.00
#
_symmetry.space_group_name_H-M   'P 1'
#
loop_
_entity.id
_entity.type
_entity.pdbx_description
1 polymer ?
#
loop_
_entity_poly.entity_id
_entity_poly.type
_entity_poly.pdbx_seq_one_letter_code
_entity_poly.pdbx_strand_id
1 'polypeptide(L)'
;MELSAWFKVKFDEKSIYLDVRPPNREGWDAEIHWQDIVRICFVPGSLFEPDDIYIFIKQRPESFVIPTEADGAANLWSQIINRGLFDAKLAIEAATSTEGLFCWPPD
;
A
#
# COMPACT_ATOMS: atom_id res chain seq x y z
N MET A 1 0.10 -17.28 -11.76
CA MET A 1 -0.39 -16.01 -12.33
C MET A 1 0.22 -14.92 -11.49
N GLU A 2 0.96 -13.98 -12.11
CA GLU A 2 1.65 -12.92 -11.37
C GLU A 2 0.65 -11.97 -10.72
N LEU A 3 1.03 -11.38 -9.58
CA LEU A 3 0.17 -10.53 -8.77
C LEU A 3 -0.27 -9.27 -9.54
N SER A 4 0.65 -8.68 -10.31
CA SER A 4 0.42 -7.54 -11.21
C SER A 4 -0.67 -7.77 -12.27
N ALA A 5 -0.95 -9.03 -12.65
CA ALA A 5 -1.96 -9.34 -13.65
C ALA A 5 -3.39 -9.12 -13.14
N TRP A 6 -3.61 -9.24 -11.83
CA TRP A 6 -4.94 -9.23 -11.21
C TRP A 6 -5.10 -8.27 -10.04
N PHE A 7 -4.01 -7.71 -9.50
CA PHE A 7 -4.06 -6.64 -8.50
C PHE A 7 -3.53 -5.36 -9.16
N LYS A 8 -4.45 -4.42 -9.42
CA LYS A 8 -4.14 -3.16 -10.08
C LYS A 8 -4.44 -1.98 -9.17
N VAL A 9 -3.52 -1.04 -9.16
CA VAL A 9 -3.56 0.17 -8.35
C VAL A 9 -3.46 1.36 -9.30
N LYS A 10 -4.42 2.26 -9.19
CA LYS A 10 -4.38 3.56 -9.86
C LYS A 10 -4.60 4.64 -8.83
N PHE A 11 -4.20 5.85 -9.14
CA PHE A 11 -4.47 6.99 -8.28
C PHE A 11 -4.53 8.26 -9.13
N ASP A 12 -5.17 9.27 -8.57
CA ASP A 12 -5.16 10.63 -9.07
C ASP A 12 -4.89 11.61 -7.93
N GLU A 13 -5.22 12.88 -8.14
CA GLU A 13 -5.02 13.94 -7.15
C GLU A 13 -5.89 13.78 -5.88
N LYS A 14 -7.03 13.08 -5.98
CA LYS A 14 -8.06 12.97 -4.94
C LYS A 14 -8.12 11.59 -4.29
N SER A 15 -7.94 10.53 -5.09
CA SER A 15 -8.20 9.17 -4.66
C SER A 15 -7.16 8.16 -5.16
N ILE A 16 -7.09 7.04 -4.47
CA ILE A 16 -6.47 5.79 -4.89
C ILE A 16 -7.61 4.81 -5.23
N TYR A 17 -7.45 4.09 -6.33
CA TYR A 17 -8.37 3.09 -6.84
C TYR A 17 -7.70 1.73 -6.85
N LEU A 18 -8.33 0.76 -6.19
CA LEU A 18 -7.91 -0.63 -6.16
C LEU A 18 -8.86 -1.45 -7.02
N ASP A 19 -8.32 -2.23 -7.94
CA ASP A 19 -9.06 -3.20 -8.76
C ASP A 19 -8.39 -4.56 -8.62
N VAL A 20 -9.03 -5.44 -7.86
CA VAL A 20 -8.47 -6.73 -7.45
C VAL A 20 -9.36 -7.84 -7.98
N ARG A 21 -8.82 -8.68 -8.87
CA ARG A 21 -9.54 -9.70 -9.65
C ARG A 21 -8.82 -11.06 -9.59
N PRO A 22 -8.65 -11.65 -8.39
CA PRO A 22 -7.90 -12.88 -8.21
C PRO A 22 -8.57 -14.05 -8.97
N PRO A 23 -7.80 -14.99 -9.56
CA PRO A 23 -8.36 -16.04 -10.43
C PRO A 23 -9.27 -17.05 -9.70
N ASN A 24 -9.12 -17.20 -8.38
CA ASN A 24 -9.81 -18.23 -7.58
C ASN A 24 -10.68 -17.64 -6.45
N ARG A 25 -10.95 -16.33 -6.46
CA ARG A 25 -11.78 -15.67 -5.44
C ARG A 25 -12.63 -14.58 -6.10
N GLU A 26 -13.65 -14.12 -5.37
CA GLU A 26 -14.43 -12.97 -5.80
C GLU A 26 -13.53 -11.72 -5.86
N GLY A 27 -13.61 -11.01 -6.97
CA GLY A 27 -12.91 -9.74 -7.13
C GLY A 27 -13.61 -8.63 -6.37
N TRP A 28 -12.85 -7.63 -5.97
CA TRP A 28 -13.36 -6.45 -5.29
C TRP A 28 -12.64 -5.20 -5.79
N ASP A 29 -13.31 -4.07 -5.69
CA ASP A 29 -12.74 -2.77 -5.94
C ASP A 29 -12.96 -1.85 -4.75
N ALA A 30 -12.09 -0.86 -4.63
CA ALA A 30 -12.18 0.13 -3.57
C ALA A 30 -11.66 1.48 -4.04
N GLU A 31 -12.26 2.53 -3.49
CA GLU A 31 -11.78 3.90 -3.60
C GLU A 31 -11.33 4.37 -2.21
N ILE A 32 -10.14 4.96 -2.16
CA ILE A 32 -9.53 5.52 -0.94
C ILE A 32 -9.23 6.98 -1.21
N HIS A 33 -9.91 7.89 -0.54
CA HIS A 33 -9.56 9.31 -0.63
C HIS A 33 -8.29 9.61 0.17
N TRP A 34 -7.35 10.36 -0.43
CA TRP A 34 -6.08 10.72 0.22
C TRP A 34 -6.27 11.40 1.58
N GLN A 35 -7.30 12.26 1.70
CA GLN A 35 -7.63 13.01 2.92
C GLN A 35 -8.17 12.15 4.08
N ASP A 36 -8.61 10.94 3.78
CA ASP A 36 -9.20 10.02 4.75
C ASP A 36 -8.16 9.07 5.34
N ILE A 37 -6.95 9.03 4.77
CA ILE A 37 -5.83 8.24 5.28
C ILE A 37 -5.40 8.79 6.64
N VAL A 38 -5.37 7.90 7.64
CA VAL A 38 -4.95 8.23 9.01
C VAL A 38 -3.65 7.56 9.40
N ARG A 39 -3.33 6.44 8.76
CA ARG A 39 -2.11 5.70 9.02
C ARG A 39 -1.70 4.94 7.76
N ILE A 40 -0.41 4.92 7.48
CA ILE A 40 0.20 4.06 6.49
C ILE A 40 1.29 3.25 7.18
N CYS A 41 1.29 1.95 6.98
CA CYS A 41 2.39 1.11 7.43
C CYS A 41 2.99 0.34 6.27
N PHE A 42 4.31 0.15 6.34
CA PHE A 42 5.07 -0.69 5.43
C PHE A 42 5.60 -1.88 6.22
N VAL A 43 5.36 -3.07 5.68
CA VAL A 43 5.91 -4.32 6.20
C VAL A 43 6.85 -4.86 5.14
N PRO A 44 8.17 -4.89 5.38
CA PRO A 44 9.08 -5.58 4.49
C PRO A 44 8.73 -7.07 4.49
N GLY A 45 8.63 -7.61 3.29
CA GLY A 45 8.42 -9.02 3.05
C GLY A 45 9.66 -9.84 3.37
N SER A 46 9.49 -11.15 3.41
CA SER A 46 10.58 -12.10 3.56
C SER A 46 11.01 -12.64 2.19
N LEU A 47 11.98 -13.57 2.16
CA LEU A 47 12.46 -14.23 0.93
C LEU A 47 11.34 -14.84 0.04
N PHE A 48 10.15 -15.06 0.59
CA PHE A 48 9.02 -15.70 -0.09
C PHE A 48 7.72 -14.88 -0.03
N GLU A 49 7.74 -13.68 0.54
CA GLU A 49 6.56 -12.82 0.70
C GLU A 49 6.87 -11.42 0.17
N PRO A 50 5.94 -10.80 -0.58
CA PRO A 50 6.16 -9.43 -1.06
C PRO A 50 6.13 -8.45 0.12
N ASP A 51 6.76 -7.29 -0.07
CA ASP A 51 6.54 -6.18 0.84
C ASP A 51 5.09 -5.69 0.72
N ASP A 52 4.49 -5.29 1.84
CA ASP A 52 3.11 -4.88 1.90
C ASP A 52 2.95 -3.44 2.40
N ILE A 53 2.11 -2.68 1.70
CA ILE A 53 1.67 -1.34 2.09
C ILE A 53 0.27 -1.46 2.70
N TYR A 54 0.15 -1.10 3.96
CA TYR A 54 -1.09 -1.05 4.71
C TYR A 54 -1.61 0.38 4.77
N ILE A 55 -2.81 0.64 4.27
CA ILE A 55 -3.46 1.95 4.31
C ILE A 55 -4.69 1.87 5.21
N PHE A 56 -4.70 2.68 6.27
CA PHE A 56 -5.83 2.81 7.19
C PHE A 56 -6.55 4.13 6.92
N ILE A 57 -7.88 4.08 6.89
CA ILE A 57 -8.74 5.25 6.66
C ILE A 57 -9.71 5.47 7.82
N LYS A 58 -10.16 6.72 8.03
CA LYS A 58 -11.09 7.10 9.11
C LYS A 58 -12.37 6.28 9.15
N GLN A 59 -12.86 5.89 7.97
CA GLN A 59 -14.21 5.36 7.78
C GLN A 59 -14.33 3.88 8.12
N ARG A 60 -13.20 3.16 8.29
CA ARG A 60 -13.22 1.72 8.56
C ARG A 60 -12.06 1.31 9.48
N PRO A 61 -12.26 0.29 10.33
CA PRO A 61 -11.20 -0.21 11.21
C PRO A 61 -10.15 -1.04 10.47
N GLU A 62 -10.52 -1.66 9.33
CA GLU A 62 -9.63 -2.54 8.57
C GLU A 62 -8.70 -1.74 7.65
N SER A 63 -7.46 -2.19 7.48
CA SER A 63 -6.53 -1.62 6.50
C SER A 63 -6.75 -2.21 5.11
N PHE A 64 -6.46 -1.43 4.07
CA PHE A 64 -6.23 -1.96 2.73
C PHE A 64 -4.79 -2.43 2.64
N VAL A 65 -4.58 -3.64 2.16
CA VAL A 65 -3.24 -4.22 1.97
C VAL A 65 -2.93 -4.23 0.49
N ILE A 66 -1.83 -3.59 0.12
CA ILE A 66 -1.36 -3.46 -1.25
C ILE A 66 0.06 -4.01 -1.33
N PRO A 67 0.25 -5.19 -1.95
CA PRO A 67 1.58 -5.73 -2.18
C PRO A 67 2.35 -4.83 -3.13
N THR A 68 3.65 -4.62 -2.89
CA THR A 68 4.51 -3.76 -3.73
C THR A 68 4.69 -4.30 -5.15
N GLU A 69 4.43 -5.59 -5.36
CA GLU A 69 4.41 -6.26 -6.67
C GLU A 69 3.14 -6.00 -7.49
N ALA A 70 2.12 -5.34 -6.92
CA ALA A 70 0.91 -5.00 -7.66
C ALA A 70 1.19 -3.97 -8.76
N ASP A 71 0.41 -4.03 -9.84
CA ASP A 71 0.54 -3.09 -10.95
C ASP A 71 0.21 -1.68 -10.44
N GLY A 72 1.15 -0.75 -10.58
CA GLY A 72 1.03 0.62 -10.09
C GLY A 72 1.40 0.86 -8.61
N ALA A 73 1.76 -0.18 -7.84
CA ALA A 73 2.11 -0.02 -6.42
C ALA A 73 3.39 0.80 -6.19
N ALA A 74 4.43 0.63 -7.01
CA ALA A 74 5.65 1.43 -6.93
C ALA A 74 5.39 2.94 -7.14
N ASN A 75 4.51 3.27 -8.10
CA ASN A 75 4.08 4.64 -8.35
C ASN A 75 3.25 5.18 -7.19
N LEU A 76 2.37 4.36 -6.62
CA LEU A 76 1.59 4.72 -5.44
C LEU A 76 2.51 5.04 -4.25
N TRP A 77 3.50 4.19 -3.99
CA TRP A 77 4.46 4.36 -2.90
C TRP A 77 5.23 5.67 -3.01
N SER A 78 5.69 5.99 -4.22
CA SER A 78 6.34 7.28 -4.50
C SER A 78 5.42 8.47 -4.18
N GLN A 79 4.12 8.36 -4.50
CA GLN A 79 3.15 9.42 -4.19
C GLN A 79 2.83 9.55 -2.70
N ILE A 80 2.77 8.43 -1.97
CA ILE A 80 2.62 8.43 -0.51
C ILE A 80 3.74 9.24 0.15
N ILE A 81 4.99 8.98 -0.24
CA ILE A 81 6.17 9.70 0.26
C ILE A 81 6.12 11.18 -0.14
N ASN A 82 5.82 11.48 -1.41
CA ASN A 82 5.74 12.86 -1.89
C ASN A 82 4.67 13.70 -1.20
N ARG A 83 3.57 13.07 -0.75
CA ARG A 83 2.51 13.72 0.02
C ARG A 83 2.83 13.86 1.51
N GLY A 84 3.98 13.35 1.96
CA GLY A 84 4.38 13.36 3.36
C GLY A 84 3.56 12.41 4.24
N LEU A 85 2.87 11.44 3.62
CA LEU A 85 2.09 10.40 4.32
C LEU A 85 2.96 9.20 4.72
N PHE A 86 4.26 9.27 4.44
CA PHE A 86 5.28 8.38 4.96
C PHE A 86 6.63 9.10 4.90
N ASP A 87 7.43 9.02 5.97
CA ASP A 87 8.71 9.71 6.00
C ASP A 87 9.72 9.05 5.05
N ALA A 88 10.44 9.86 4.27
CA ALA A 88 11.38 9.36 3.28
C ALA A 88 12.58 8.62 3.90
N LYS A 89 13.04 9.02 5.09
CA LYS A 89 14.11 8.31 5.79
C LYS A 89 13.59 6.98 6.33
N LEU A 90 12.38 6.96 6.87
CA LEU A 90 11.71 5.75 7.32
C LEU A 90 11.51 4.77 6.14
N ALA A 91 11.19 5.27 4.95
CA ALA A 91 11.07 4.44 3.75
C ALA A 91 12.41 3.80 3.34
N ILE A 92 13.51 4.54 3.46
CA ILE A 92 14.86 4.01 3.19
C ILE A 92 15.21 2.92 4.19
N GLU A 93 14.95 3.16 5.48
CA GLU A 93 15.18 2.18 6.55
C GLU A 93 14.36 0.91 6.29
N ALA A 94 13.06 1.07 6.04
CA ALA A 94 12.14 -0.02 5.75
C ALA A 94 12.57 -0.87 4.54
N ALA A 95 13.03 -0.24 3.46
CA ALA A 95 13.51 -0.92 2.26
C ALA A 95 14.82 -1.70 2.48
N THR A 96 15.59 -1.39 3.52
CA THR A 96 16.82 -2.12 3.88
C THR A 96 16.60 -3.16 4.97
N SER A 97 15.41 -3.20 5.58
CA SER A 97 15.06 -4.12 6.64
C SER A 97 14.47 -5.41 6.06
N THR A 98 14.78 -6.54 6.69
CA THR A 98 14.19 -7.86 6.34
C THR A 98 13.02 -8.24 7.25
N GLU A 99 12.74 -7.40 8.26
CA GLU A 99 11.67 -7.57 9.22
C GLU A 99 11.29 -6.20 9.81
N GLY A 100 10.09 -6.11 10.37
CA GLY A 100 9.60 -4.94 11.10
C GLY A 100 8.23 -4.45 10.63
N LEU A 101 7.75 -3.41 11.31
CA LEU A 101 6.54 -2.70 10.95
C LEU A 101 6.85 -1.20 11.05
N PHE A 102 6.87 -0.53 9.90
CA PHE A 102 7.22 0.88 9.80
C PHE A 102 5.95 1.67 9.55
N CYS A 103 5.51 2.52 10.48
CA CYS A 103 4.24 3.24 10.37
C CYS A 103 4.42 4.76 10.39
N TRP A 104 3.53 5.42 9.65
CA TRP A 104 3.28 6.85 9.73
C TRP A 104 1.79 7.10 10.05
N PRO A 105 1.46 8.04 10.95
CA PRO A 105 2.38 8.66 11.90
C PRO A 105 3.01 7.61 12.84
N PRO A 106 4.18 7.90 13.44
CA PRO A 106 4.76 7.03 14.47
C PRO A 106 3.84 6.97 15.70
N ASP A 107 3.90 5.86 16.45
CA ASP A 107 3.21 5.70 17.73
C ASP A 107 3.79 6.62 18.82
#